data_AF-A0A6J4X6Q7-F1
#
_entry.id   AF-A0A6J4X6Q7-F1
#
_cell.length_a   1.000
_cell.length_b   1.000
_cell.length_c   1.000
_cell.angle_alpha   90.00
_cell.angle_beta   90.00
_cell.angle_gamma   90.00
#
_symmetry.space_group_name_H-M   'P 1'
#
loop_
_entity.id
_entity.type
_entity.pdbx_description
1 polymer ?
#
loop_
_entity_poly.entity_id
_entity_poly.type
_entity_poly.pdbx_seq_one_letter_code
_entity_poly.pdbx_strand_id
1 'polypeptide(L)'
;MSMIRSLWQNSSVFFLFVSLTFLMGCGGGGSGDSDTSSLNGTISGTATKGQVADAVMTAFSVNMDGTKGDQIGTGQTDAQGNFNLPVSEYSGPVLIEMTGGHYIDEATGQEMDVLPGTVVTCTIPFMELDSTIDGIQITPLTSMAQQMAANLSGGMTEPNISESHQAVGDFFGVNDILFTPPMDATFSGSGNGADLDMMNYGMSLAAMSQYASMQGVTNSSDFINDMMNDAADGRMDGMMGPSQIMMGGGGMMGGGISIMPSDAGTMGLAAAMTEFINSPMNQSGVTFQDMQTLINKLKGSDGTFFP
;
A
#
# COMPACT_ATOMS: atom_id res chain seq x y z
N MET A 1 32.43 26.85 -63.76
CA MET A 1 33.37 27.06 -62.64
C MET A 1 33.32 25.78 -61.79
N SER A 2 34.37 24.98 -61.60
CA SER A 2 35.70 25.32 -61.03
C SER A 2 35.52 25.96 -59.64
N MET A 3 35.97 25.47 -58.48
CA MET A 3 36.87 24.39 -58.04
C MET A 3 36.56 24.15 -56.52
N ILE A 4 37.09 23.21 -55.72
CA ILE A 4 38.24 22.29 -55.84
C ILE A 4 38.05 21.01 -54.95
N ARG A 5 38.52 19.84 -55.44
CA ARG A 5 39.30 18.73 -54.79
C ARG A 5 38.96 18.20 -53.37
N SER A 6 38.78 16.87 -53.16
CA SER A 6 39.75 15.73 -53.20
C SER A 6 40.61 15.61 -51.91
N LEU A 7 40.95 14.45 -51.34
CA LEU A 7 40.85 13.03 -51.75
C LEU A 7 41.39 12.11 -50.60
N TRP A 8 41.29 10.77 -50.77
CA TRP A 8 42.21 9.74 -50.19
C TRP A 8 42.18 9.46 -48.65
N GLN A 9 42.42 8.24 -48.12
CA GLN A 9 42.61 6.89 -48.70
C GLN A 9 42.52 5.77 -47.64
N ASN A 10 42.04 4.58 -48.01
CA ASN A 10 42.16 3.34 -47.21
C ASN A 10 43.63 2.92 -47.01
N SER A 11 43.93 2.14 -45.95
CA SER A 11 44.60 0.82 -46.11
C SER A 11 44.79 0.08 -44.78
N SER A 12 44.46 -1.21 -44.78
CA SER A 12 44.81 -2.14 -43.71
C SER A 12 46.31 -2.41 -43.66
N VAL A 13 46.88 -2.57 -42.47
CA VAL A 13 48.21 -3.18 -42.28
C VAL A 13 48.11 -4.29 -41.24
N PHE A 14 48.53 -5.49 -41.66
CA PHE A 14 48.59 -6.71 -40.88
C PHE A 14 50.01 -6.83 -40.29
N PHE A 15 50.14 -7.07 -38.98
CA PHE A 15 51.45 -7.33 -38.36
C PHE A 15 51.41 -8.54 -37.42
N LEU A 16 52.60 -9.12 -37.20
CA LEU A 16 52.82 -10.55 -37.04
C LEU A 16 53.64 -10.85 -35.77
N PHE A 17 53.18 -11.81 -34.96
CA PHE A 17 53.91 -12.50 -33.86
C PHE A 17 54.37 -11.60 -32.68
N VAL A 18 54.33 -12.05 -31.42
CA VAL A 18 55.18 -13.10 -30.83
C VAL A 18 54.50 -13.74 -29.62
N SER A 19 54.68 -15.05 -29.46
CA SER A 19 54.25 -15.82 -28.28
C SER A 19 55.28 -15.71 -27.15
N LEU A 20 54.82 -15.59 -25.90
CA LEU A 20 55.65 -15.79 -24.71
C LEU A 20 54.83 -16.48 -23.61
N THR A 21 55.13 -17.75 -23.35
CA THR A 21 54.54 -18.56 -22.27
C THR A 21 55.54 -18.81 -21.16
N PHE A 22 55.18 -18.52 -19.90
CA PHE A 22 55.87 -19.04 -18.73
C PHE A 22 54.90 -19.39 -17.58
N LEU A 23 54.74 -20.70 -17.37
CA LEU A 23 54.65 -21.45 -16.11
C LEU A 23 53.92 -20.89 -14.87
N MET A 24 52.89 -21.66 -14.48
CA MET A 24 52.51 -22.09 -13.11
C MET A 24 52.54 -21.09 -11.94
N GLY A 25 51.35 -20.79 -11.43
CA GLY A 25 51.08 -20.51 -10.01
C GLY A 25 49.81 -21.23 -9.57
N CYS A 26 49.92 -22.17 -8.62
CA CYS A 26 48.77 -22.75 -7.92
C CYS A 26 48.63 -22.09 -6.56
N GLY A 27 47.43 -21.64 -6.23
CA GLY A 27 47.10 -20.89 -5.02
C GLY A 27 46.03 -19.84 -5.33
N GLY A 28 45.03 -19.62 -4.50
CA GLY A 28 44.65 -20.32 -3.27
C GLY A 28 43.18 -20.01 -2.97
N GLY A 29 42.58 -20.70 -1.99
CA GLY A 29 41.17 -20.51 -1.68
C GLY A 29 40.85 -19.08 -1.25
N GLY A 30 39.85 -18.49 -1.89
CA GLY A 30 39.12 -17.35 -1.37
C GLY A 30 37.67 -17.76 -1.26
N SER A 31 37.20 -18.00 -0.03
CA SER A 31 35.77 -18.13 0.25
C SER A 31 35.14 -16.76 0.03
N GLY A 32 34.71 -16.53 -1.21
CA GLY A 32 33.68 -15.55 -1.48
C GLY A 32 32.40 -16.12 -0.90
N ASP A 33 32.13 -15.77 0.36
CA ASP A 33 30.81 -15.90 0.95
C ASP A 33 29.91 -14.91 0.20
N SER A 34 29.46 -15.32 -0.98
CA SER A 34 28.26 -14.76 -1.55
C SER A 34 27.15 -15.26 -0.65
N ASP A 35 26.78 -14.42 0.32
CA ASP A 35 25.56 -14.53 1.09
C ASP A 35 24.39 -14.37 0.11
N THR A 36 24.17 -15.43 -0.69
CA THR A 36 23.03 -15.59 -1.55
C THR A 36 21.89 -15.95 -0.63
N SER A 37 21.31 -14.94 0.01
CA SER A 37 20.03 -15.05 0.69
C SER A 37 19.08 -15.70 -0.30
N SER A 38 18.75 -16.97 -0.08
CA SER A 38 18.00 -17.77 -1.04
C SER A 38 16.62 -17.14 -1.18
N LEU A 39 16.33 -16.55 -2.34
CA LEU A 39 15.02 -15.96 -2.64
C LEU A 39 14.07 -17.09 -3.04
N ASN A 40 13.67 -17.87 -2.03
CA ASN A 40 12.83 -19.05 -2.19
C ASN A 40 11.33 -18.75 -1.96
N GLY A 41 11.03 -17.74 -1.13
CA GLY A 41 9.66 -17.29 -0.88
C GLY A 41 9.22 -16.25 -1.90
N THR A 42 7.90 -16.05 -2.03
CA THR A 42 7.34 -14.96 -2.85
C THR A 42 6.04 -14.44 -2.24
N ILE A 43 5.88 -13.12 -2.22
CA ILE A 43 4.63 -12.46 -1.85
C ILE A 43 4.17 -11.60 -3.03
N SER A 44 2.99 -11.88 -3.57
CA SER A 44 2.36 -11.12 -4.66
C SER A 44 0.98 -10.60 -4.27
N GLY A 45 0.55 -9.55 -4.96
CA GLY A 45 -0.68 -8.84 -4.60
C GLY A 45 -0.86 -7.53 -5.34
N THR A 46 -1.77 -6.70 -4.84
CA THR A 46 -2.18 -5.41 -5.42
C THR A 46 -2.18 -4.30 -4.38
N ALA A 47 -1.65 -3.13 -4.75
CA ALA A 47 -1.71 -1.92 -3.95
C ALA A 47 -2.84 -1.00 -4.45
N THR A 48 -3.82 -0.74 -3.57
CA THR A 48 -5.07 -0.08 -3.95
C THR A 48 -5.46 1.06 -3.01
N LYS A 49 -5.38 2.25 -3.58
CA LYS A 49 -6.00 3.53 -3.21
C LYS A 49 -6.19 4.30 -4.53
N GLY A 50 -7.01 3.73 -5.42
CA GLY A 50 -6.71 3.69 -6.85
C GLY A 50 -5.52 2.77 -7.15
N GLN A 51 -5.35 2.30 -8.39
CA GLN A 51 -4.21 1.43 -8.74
C GLN A 51 -2.91 2.23 -8.59
N VAL A 52 -2.06 1.88 -7.60
CA VAL A 52 -0.86 2.68 -7.26
C VAL A 52 0.34 2.21 -8.08
N ALA A 53 0.75 2.99 -9.09
CA ALA A 53 1.83 2.67 -10.00
C ALA A 53 3.20 3.18 -9.51
N ASP A 54 4.27 2.48 -9.89
CA ASP A 54 5.69 2.81 -9.63
C ASP A 54 6.04 3.01 -8.14
N ALA A 55 5.26 2.43 -7.22
CA ALA A 55 5.53 2.47 -5.79
C ALA A 55 6.62 1.45 -5.40
N VAL A 56 7.46 1.80 -4.42
CA VAL A 56 8.47 0.89 -3.87
C VAL A 56 7.84 0.06 -2.75
N MET A 57 7.88 -1.26 -2.94
CA MET A 57 7.37 -2.25 -2.00
C MET A 57 8.55 -2.87 -1.23
N THR A 58 8.47 -2.92 0.10
CA THR A 58 9.50 -3.53 0.94
C THR A 58 8.86 -4.43 1.99
N ALA A 59 9.28 -5.71 2.03
CA ALA A 59 8.86 -6.67 3.03
C ALA A 59 9.92 -6.75 4.15
N PHE A 60 9.46 -6.73 5.39
CA PHE A 60 10.25 -6.83 6.61
C PHE A 60 9.74 -7.99 7.46
N SER A 61 10.67 -8.67 8.11
CA SER A 61 10.35 -9.58 9.21
C SER A 61 9.73 -8.81 10.39
N VAL A 62 8.99 -9.51 11.24
CA VAL A 62 8.61 -8.99 12.56
C VAL A 62 9.43 -9.68 13.64
N ASN A 63 9.99 -8.88 14.56
CA ASN A 63 10.78 -9.33 15.69
C ASN A 63 9.91 -10.05 16.74
N MET A 64 10.53 -10.83 17.62
CA MET A 64 9.82 -11.55 18.70
C MET A 64 9.14 -10.63 19.73
N ASP A 65 9.51 -9.34 19.78
CA ASP A 65 8.86 -8.31 20.60
C ASP A 65 7.74 -7.54 19.87
N GLY A 66 7.36 -8.00 18.66
CA GLY A 66 6.33 -7.41 17.83
C GLY A 66 6.74 -6.13 17.09
N THR A 67 8.03 -5.76 17.12
CA THR A 67 8.56 -4.61 16.38
C THR A 67 9.00 -4.99 14.97
N LYS A 68 9.16 -4.00 14.08
CA LYS A 68 9.71 -4.19 12.73
C LYS A 68 11.16 -4.70 12.79
N GLY A 69 11.44 -5.80 12.11
CA GLY A 69 12.76 -6.43 11.99
C GLY A 69 13.48 -6.11 10.67
N ASP A 70 14.37 -7.01 10.27
CA ASP A 70 15.18 -6.90 9.06
C ASP A 70 14.34 -6.97 7.78
N GLN A 71 14.82 -6.31 6.73
CA GLN A 71 14.25 -6.41 5.38
C GLN A 71 14.49 -7.80 4.80
N ILE A 72 13.42 -8.44 4.33
CA ILE A 72 13.42 -9.81 3.77
C ILE A 72 13.06 -9.86 2.29
N GLY A 73 12.52 -8.78 1.71
CA GLY A 73 12.17 -8.70 0.29
C GLY A 73 11.92 -7.28 -0.19
N THR A 74 11.95 -7.07 -1.51
CA THR A 74 11.60 -5.78 -2.13
C THR A 74 11.19 -5.97 -3.59
N GLY A 75 10.42 -5.01 -4.11
CA GLY A 75 9.96 -4.95 -5.49
C GLY A 75 9.30 -3.60 -5.77
N GLN A 76 8.59 -3.51 -6.88
CA GLN A 76 7.81 -2.32 -7.25
C GLN A 76 6.42 -2.74 -7.71
N THR A 77 5.46 -1.83 -7.63
CA THR A 77 4.16 -1.99 -8.29
C THR A 77 4.27 -1.69 -9.78
N ASP A 78 3.52 -2.43 -10.60
CA ASP A 78 3.33 -2.13 -12.02
C ASP A 78 2.28 -1.03 -12.24
N ALA A 79 2.01 -0.69 -13.49
CA ALA A 79 1.02 0.33 -13.86
C ALA A 79 -0.45 -0.06 -13.55
N GLN A 80 -0.70 -1.24 -12.98
CA GLN A 80 -2.00 -1.71 -12.50
C GLN A 80 -2.00 -1.88 -10.97
N GLY A 81 -0.92 -1.49 -10.29
CA GLY A 81 -0.76 -1.67 -8.85
C GLY A 81 -0.34 -3.08 -8.42
N ASN A 82 -0.12 -4.02 -9.35
CA ASN A 82 0.32 -5.37 -8.99
C ASN A 82 1.79 -5.35 -8.57
N PHE A 83 2.16 -6.11 -7.54
CA PHE A 83 3.54 -6.31 -7.14
C PHE A 83 3.87 -7.80 -6.99
N ASN A 84 5.16 -8.11 -7.05
CA ASN A 84 5.71 -9.42 -6.76
C ASN A 84 7.05 -9.24 -6.02
N LEU A 85 7.11 -9.63 -4.75
CA LEU A 85 8.28 -9.53 -3.88
C LEU A 85 8.90 -10.93 -3.72
N PRO A 86 10.07 -11.21 -4.32
CA PRO A 86 10.90 -12.32 -3.89
C PRO A 86 11.32 -12.09 -2.43
N VAL A 87 11.22 -13.14 -1.61
CA VAL A 87 11.54 -13.07 -0.18
C VAL A 87 12.66 -14.07 0.12
N SER A 88 13.62 -13.66 0.95
CA SER A 88 14.65 -14.53 1.52
C SER A 88 14.05 -15.69 2.31
N GLU A 89 14.84 -16.70 2.63
CA GLU A 89 14.49 -17.75 3.60
C GLU A 89 14.01 -17.13 4.93
N TYR A 90 12.68 -17.07 5.10
CA TYR A 90 12.01 -16.46 6.24
C TYR A 90 10.78 -17.28 6.64
N SER A 91 10.47 -17.29 7.93
CA SER A 91 9.19 -17.76 8.44
C SER A 91 8.80 -16.99 9.70
N GLY A 92 7.51 -16.66 9.82
CA GLY A 92 6.97 -15.77 10.85
C GLY A 92 6.10 -14.66 10.26
N PRO A 93 5.67 -13.68 11.07
CA PRO A 93 4.85 -12.58 10.61
C PRO A 93 5.64 -11.60 9.73
N VAL A 94 4.99 -11.03 8.71
CA VAL A 94 5.63 -10.09 7.76
C VAL A 94 4.95 -8.73 7.83
N LEU A 95 5.73 -7.65 7.84
CA LEU A 95 5.28 -6.29 7.57
C LEU A 95 5.65 -5.91 6.13
N ILE A 96 4.70 -5.45 5.34
CA ILE A 96 4.92 -4.87 4.02
C ILE A 96 4.69 -3.37 4.10
N GLU A 97 5.63 -2.60 3.56
CA GLU A 97 5.53 -1.15 3.40
C GLU A 97 5.55 -0.77 1.92
N MET A 98 4.61 0.07 1.51
CA MET A 98 4.59 0.76 0.23
C MET A 98 4.98 2.23 0.44
N THR A 99 5.90 2.73 -0.38
CA THR A 99 6.33 4.14 -0.37
C THR A 99 6.44 4.71 -1.78
N GLY A 100 6.06 5.97 -1.94
CA GLY A 100 6.03 6.64 -3.25
C GLY A 100 5.03 6.00 -4.22
N GLY A 101 5.23 6.25 -5.51
CA GLY A 101 4.27 5.91 -6.56
C GLY A 101 3.18 6.98 -6.74
N HIS A 102 2.30 6.75 -7.71
CA HIS A 102 1.22 7.65 -8.10
C HIS A 102 -0.07 6.87 -8.38
N TYR A 103 -1.22 7.51 -8.21
CA TYR A 103 -2.54 6.89 -8.33
C TYR A 103 -3.56 7.89 -8.88
N ILE A 104 -4.67 7.39 -9.42
CA ILE A 104 -5.85 8.22 -9.71
C ILE A 104 -6.72 8.26 -8.45
N ASP A 105 -6.89 9.43 -7.86
CA ASP A 105 -7.72 9.63 -6.68
C ASP A 105 -9.21 9.43 -7.02
N GLU A 106 -9.88 8.59 -6.23
CA GLU A 106 -11.20 8.06 -6.56
C GLU A 106 -12.26 9.17 -6.66
N ALA A 107 -12.26 10.13 -5.73
CA ALA A 107 -13.30 11.17 -5.65
C ALA A 107 -13.06 12.37 -6.59
N THR A 108 -11.82 12.65 -6.98
CA THR A 108 -11.49 13.80 -7.84
C THR A 108 -11.14 13.40 -9.28
N GLY A 109 -10.81 12.13 -9.53
CA GLY A 109 -10.32 11.65 -10.82
C GLY A 109 -9.01 12.29 -11.26
N GLN A 110 -8.27 12.91 -10.34
CA GLN A 110 -6.97 13.51 -10.61
C GLN A 110 -5.85 12.52 -10.28
N GLU A 111 -4.77 12.60 -11.03
CA GLU A 111 -3.52 11.94 -10.69
C GLU A 111 -2.89 12.60 -9.45
N MET A 112 -2.51 11.79 -8.47
CA MET A 112 -1.88 12.21 -7.22
C MET A 112 -0.65 11.35 -6.93
N ASP A 113 0.43 11.98 -6.46
CA ASP A 113 1.58 11.28 -5.89
C ASP A 113 1.24 10.77 -4.48
N VAL A 114 1.78 9.63 -4.08
CA VAL A 114 1.88 9.26 -2.66
C VAL A 114 2.92 10.16 -2.00
N LEU A 115 2.49 11.00 -1.05
CA LEU A 115 3.36 12.05 -0.50
C LEU A 115 4.59 11.47 0.24
N PRO A 116 5.77 12.11 0.14
CA PRO A 116 6.95 11.71 0.90
C PRO A 116 6.68 11.68 2.41
N GLY A 117 6.87 10.51 3.03
CA GLY A 117 6.57 10.26 4.44
C GLY A 117 5.24 9.55 4.69
N THR A 118 4.36 9.46 3.69
CA THR A 118 3.23 8.51 3.72
C THR A 118 3.77 7.10 3.49
N VAL A 119 3.36 6.16 4.34
CA VAL A 119 3.65 4.73 4.18
C VAL A 119 2.33 3.99 4.27
N VAL A 120 1.93 3.31 3.19
CA VAL A 120 0.77 2.42 3.22
C VAL A 120 1.29 1.03 3.58
N THR A 121 0.67 0.36 4.54
CA THR A 121 1.19 -0.86 5.15
C THR A 121 0.20 -2.02 5.11
N CYS A 122 0.75 -3.20 5.31
CA CYS A 122 -0.01 -4.43 5.49
C CYS A 122 0.82 -5.41 6.31
N THR A 123 0.16 -6.22 7.13
CA THR A 123 0.80 -7.30 7.86
C THR A 123 0.25 -8.66 7.44
N ILE A 124 1.12 -9.65 7.24
CA ILE A 124 0.73 -11.04 7.06
C ILE A 124 0.92 -11.73 8.41
N PRO A 125 -0.12 -12.40 8.98
CA PRO A 125 -0.02 -13.03 10.29
C PRO A 125 1.14 -14.04 10.40
N PHE A 126 1.32 -14.86 9.37
CA PHE A 126 2.38 -15.86 9.32
C PHE A 126 2.74 -16.22 7.87
N MET A 127 4.04 -16.35 7.60
CA MET A 127 4.60 -16.91 6.37
C MET A 127 5.35 -18.20 6.69
N GLU A 128 5.10 -19.27 5.93
CA GLU A 128 5.90 -20.51 5.97
C GLU A 128 7.19 -20.34 5.16
N LEU A 129 8.24 -21.08 5.55
CA LEU A 129 9.52 -21.09 4.82
C LEU A 129 9.31 -21.51 3.37
N ASP A 130 9.96 -20.82 2.43
CA ASP A 130 9.90 -21.05 0.98
C ASP A 130 8.48 -20.99 0.37
N SER A 131 7.51 -20.37 1.08
CA SER A 131 6.12 -20.30 0.63
C SER A 131 5.86 -19.21 -0.41
N THR A 132 4.82 -19.43 -1.22
CA THR A 132 4.24 -18.40 -2.10
C THR A 132 2.90 -17.95 -1.52
N ILE A 133 2.77 -16.65 -1.28
CA ILE A 133 1.53 -16.01 -0.83
C ILE A 133 1.09 -15.06 -1.94
N ASP A 134 -0.14 -15.20 -2.42
CA ASP A 134 -0.67 -14.44 -3.56
C ASP A 134 -2.00 -13.74 -3.20
N GLY A 135 -2.35 -12.70 -3.95
CA GLY A 135 -3.59 -11.94 -3.75
C GLY A 135 -3.59 -10.96 -2.58
N ILE A 136 -2.43 -10.63 -1.99
CA ILE A 136 -2.32 -9.69 -0.87
C ILE A 136 -2.81 -8.30 -1.27
N GLN A 137 -3.66 -7.69 -0.44
CA GLN A 137 -4.11 -6.31 -0.62
C GLN A 137 -3.27 -5.37 0.24
N ILE A 138 -2.80 -4.27 -0.36
CA ILE A 138 -2.11 -3.17 0.34
C ILE A 138 -3.00 -1.93 0.22
N THR A 139 -3.69 -1.58 1.29
CA THR A 139 -4.71 -0.53 1.29
C THR A 139 -4.69 0.27 2.60
N PRO A 140 -5.39 1.42 2.68
CA PRO A 140 -5.70 2.09 3.94
C PRO A 140 -6.22 1.15 5.05
N LEU A 141 -7.08 0.16 4.74
CA LEU A 141 -7.66 -0.73 5.75
C LEU A 141 -6.61 -1.71 6.30
N THR A 142 -5.75 -2.29 5.46
CA THR A 142 -4.65 -3.13 5.96
C THR A 142 -3.63 -2.33 6.75
N SER A 143 -3.53 -1.02 6.46
CA SER A 143 -2.64 -0.12 7.18
C SER A 143 -3.20 0.26 8.56
N MET A 144 -4.51 0.50 8.68
CA MET A 144 -5.22 0.62 9.96
C MET A 144 -5.00 -0.64 10.83
N ALA A 145 -5.20 -1.83 10.24
CA ALA A 145 -5.01 -3.09 10.95
C ALA A 145 -3.56 -3.29 11.42
N GLN A 146 -2.58 -2.87 10.61
CA GLN A 146 -1.16 -2.86 11.01
C GLN A 146 -0.90 -1.89 12.19
N GLN A 147 -1.43 -0.67 12.14
CA GLN A 147 -1.23 0.33 13.20
C GLN A 147 -1.90 -0.10 14.52
N MET A 148 -3.10 -0.67 14.45
CA MET A 148 -3.75 -1.32 15.60
C MET A 148 -2.87 -2.44 16.17
N ALA A 149 -2.42 -3.38 15.35
CA ALA A 149 -1.59 -4.50 15.79
C ALA A 149 -0.27 -4.04 16.44
N ALA A 150 0.32 -2.94 15.95
CA ALA A 150 1.53 -2.35 16.54
C ALA A 150 1.31 -1.70 17.91
N ASN A 151 0.10 -1.24 18.22
CA ASN A 151 -0.27 -0.61 19.49
C ASN A 151 -0.89 -1.59 20.51
N LEU A 152 -1.33 -2.77 20.06
CA LEU A 152 -1.71 -3.87 20.96
C LEU A 152 -0.52 -4.32 21.83
N SER A 153 -0.83 -4.85 23.02
CA SER A 153 0.19 -5.33 23.96
C SER A 153 1.03 -6.45 23.33
N GLY A 154 2.33 -6.20 23.20
CA GLY A 154 3.28 -7.12 22.54
C GLY A 154 3.49 -6.86 21.05
N GLY A 155 2.91 -5.80 20.47
CA GLY A 155 3.13 -5.40 19.08
C GLY A 155 2.57 -6.39 18.06
N MET A 156 3.15 -6.41 16.86
CA MET A 156 2.66 -7.15 15.68
C MET A 156 2.88 -8.67 15.74
N THR A 157 2.48 -9.31 16.83
CA THR A 157 2.43 -10.78 16.93
C THR A 157 1.35 -11.36 16.00
N GLU A 158 1.50 -12.62 15.57
CA GLU A 158 0.51 -13.32 14.72
C GLU A 158 -0.95 -13.22 15.26
N PRO A 159 -1.23 -13.39 16.56
CA PRO A 159 -2.56 -13.15 17.12
C PRO A 159 -3.01 -11.69 16.98
N ASN A 160 -2.16 -10.72 17.36
CA ASN A 160 -2.51 -9.28 17.32
C ASN A 160 -2.75 -8.80 15.87
N ILE A 161 -1.99 -9.32 14.91
CA ILE A 161 -2.21 -9.06 13.47
C ILE A 161 -3.57 -9.63 13.04
N SER A 162 -3.85 -10.90 13.36
CA SER A 162 -5.11 -11.56 12.98
C SER A 162 -6.34 -10.89 13.59
N GLU A 163 -6.25 -10.54 14.88
CA GLU A 163 -7.29 -9.82 15.63
C GLU A 163 -7.53 -8.41 15.06
N SER A 164 -6.46 -7.68 14.68
CA SER A 164 -6.60 -6.34 14.11
C SER A 164 -7.17 -6.35 12.68
N HIS A 165 -6.77 -7.31 11.84
CA HIS A 165 -7.40 -7.51 10.53
C HIS A 165 -8.88 -7.83 10.65
N GLN A 166 -9.24 -8.74 11.57
CA GLN A 166 -10.65 -9.05 11.82
C GLN A 166 -11.40 -7.81 12.31
N ALA A 167 -10.86 -7.06 13.27
CA ALA A 167 -11.56 -5.92 13.85
C ALA A 167 -11.80 -4.79 12.83
N VAL A 168 -10.80 -4.47 11.99
CA VAL A 168 -10.97 -3.50 10.88
C VAL A 168 -11.92 -4.02 9.82
N GLY A 169 -11.79 -5.29 9.44
CA GLY A 169 -12.71 -5.94 8.51
C GLY A 169 -14.15 -5.90 9.01
N ASP A 170 -14.39 -6.29 10.25
CA ASP A 170 -15.68 -6.20 10.93
C ASP A 170 -16.21 -4.75 10.87
N PHE A 171 -15.43 -3.73 11.25
CA PHE A 171 -15.85 -2.32 11.23
C PHE A 171 -16.37 -1.88 9.85
N PHE A 172 -15.64 -2.20 8.77
CA PHE A 172 -15.99 -1.85 7.39
C PHE A 172 -16.89 -2.88 6.67
N GLY A 173 -17.25 -3.99 7.31
CA GLY A 173 -18.09 -5.04 6.72
C GLY A 173 -17.40 -5.86 5.62
N VAL A 174 -16.10 -6.14 5.78
CA VAL A 174 -15.27 -6.94 4.88
C VAL A 174 -14.69 -8.10 5.69
N ASN A 175 -15.02 -9.36 5.37
CA ASN A 175 -14.62 -10.49 6.20
C ASN A 175 -13.11 -10.77 6.16
N ASP A 176 -12.43 -10.41 5.06
CA ASP A 176 -10.99 -10.59 4.86
C ASP A 176 -10.41 -9.39 4.10
N ILE A 177 -9.86 -8.41 4.82
CA ILE A 177 -9.21 -7.24 4.19
C ILE A 177 -7.83 -7.55 3.58
N LEU A 178 -7.27 -8.73 3.85
CA LEU A 178 -5.93 -9.13 3.41
C LEU A 178 -5.96 -9.78 2.02
N PHE A 179 -7.00 -10.58 1.73
CA PHE A 179 -7.13 -11.31 0.46
C PHE A 179 -8.38 -10.96 -0.38
N THR A 180 -9.40 -10.27 0.15
CA THR A 180 -10.52 -9.80 -0.70
C THR A 180 -10.10 -8.56 -1.50
N PRO A 181 -10.05 -8.61 -2.84
CA PRO A 181 -9.70 -7.44 -3.63
C PRO A 181 -10.81 -6.36 -3.53
N PRO A 182 -10.48 -5.09 -3.24
CA PRO A 182 -11.46 -4.01 -3.28
C PRO A 182 -11.96 -3.77 -4.70
N MET A 183 -13.27 -3.60 -4.85
CA MET A 183 -13.87 -3.21 -6.12
C MET A 183 -13.41 -1.80 -6.53
N ASP A 184 -12.81 -1.66 -7.72
CA ASP A 184 -12.49 -0.35 -8.28
C ASP A 184 -13.78 0.43 -8.61
N ALA A 185 -14.15 1.38 -7.76
CA ALA A 185 -15.39 2.13 -7.91
C ALA A 185 -15.40 3.09 -9.12
N THR A 186 -14.22 3.39 -9.68
CA THR A 186 -14.03 4.27 -10.85
C THR A 186 -14.11 3.50 -12.18
N PHE A 187 -13.98 2.17 -12.14
CA PHE A 187 -14.09 1.32 -13.32
C PHE A 187 -15.57 1.07 -13.70
N SER A 188 -15.90 1.26 -14.97
CA SER A 188 -17.29 1.21 -15.44
C SER A 188 -17.90 -0.20 -15.28
N GLY A 189 -18.96 -0.29 -14.47
CA GLY A 189 -19.69 -1.52 -14.23
C GLY A 189 -19.00 -2.54 -13.32
N SER A 190 -17.94 -2.18 -12.58
CA SER A 190 -17.22 -3.08 -11.66
C SER A 190 -18.07 -3.71 -10.56
N GLY A 191 -19.19 -3.07 -10.17
CA GLY A 191 -20.16 -3.65 -9.23
C GLY A 191 -20.94 -4.85 -9.80
N ASN A 192 -20.93 -5.06 -11.13
CA ASN A 192 -21.58 -6.21 -11.75
C ASN A 192 -20.75 -7.49 -11.53
N GLY A 193 -21.04 -8.20 -10.44
CA GLY A 193 -20.38 -9.46 -10.09
C GLY A 193 -19.31 -9.34 -9.00
N ALA A 194 -19.08 -8.14 -8.48
CA ALA A 194 -18.48 -7.96 -7.17
C ALA A 194 -19.42 -8.52 -6.09
N ASP A 195 -18.88 -9.19 -5.08
CA ASP A 195 -19.63 -9.54 -3.89
C ASP A 195 -19.71 -8.35 -2.91
N LEU A 196 -20.42 -8.54 -1.80
CA LEU A 196 -20.65 -7.47 -0.82
C LEU A 196 -19.37 -7.03 -0.12
N ASP A 197 -18.39 -7.92 0.07
CA ASP A 197 -17.13 -7.60 0.72
C ASP A 197 -16.25 -6.75 -0.21
N MET A 198 -16.14 -7.16 -1.49
CA MET A 198 -15.45 -6.38 -2.52
C MET A 198 -16.05 -4.98 -2.67
N MET A 199 -17.39 -4.88 -2.68
CA MET A 199 -18.11 -3.59 -2.72
C MET A 199 -17.86 -2.76 -1.44
N ASN A 200 -18.01 -3.35 -0.25
CA ASN A 200 -17.77 -2.67 1.03
C ASN A 200 -16.35 -2.12 1.14
N TYR A 201 -15.36 -2.91 0.71
CA TYR A 201 -13.96 -2.53 0.70
C TYR A 201 -13.72 -1.36 -0.27
N GLY A 202 -14.07 -1.53 -1.55
CA GLY A 202 -13.86 -0.52 -2.59
C GLY A 202 -14.57 0.80 -2.31
N MET A 203 -15.81 0.74 -1.85
CA MET A 203 -16.59 1.93 -1.50
C MET A 203 -16.11 2.62 -0.22
N SER A 204 -15.47 1.90 0.70
CA SER A 204 -14.81 2.51 1.88
C SER A 204 -13.56 3.28 1.48
N LEU A 205 -12.73 2.74 0.56
CA LEU A 205 -11.57 3.46 0.01
C LEU A 205 -11.99 4.73 -0.73
N ALA A 206 -13.01 4.63 -1.59
CA ALA A 206 -13.59 5.78 -2.28
C ALA A 206 -14.20 6.81 -1.30
N ALA A 207 -14.83 6.37 -0.21
CA ALA A 207 -15.35 7.25 0.83
C ALA A 207 -14.23 8.02 1.58
N MET A 208 -13.07 7.40 1.82
CA MET A 208 -11.91 8.10 2.40
C MET A 208 -11.38 9.20 1.49
N SER A 209 -11.25 8.91 0.19
CA SER A 209 -10.93 9.92 -0.84
C SER A 209 -11.96 11.05 -0.87
N GLN A 210 -13.26 10.70 -0.86
CA GLN A 210 -14.35 11.67 -0.90
C GLN A 210 -14.39 12.55 0.36
N TYR A 211 -14.11 11.99 1.53
CA TYR A 211 -14.04 12.76 2.77
C TYR A 211 -12.87 13.74 2.75
N ALA A 212 -11.68 13.32 2.31
CA ALA A 212 -10.53 14.21 2.14
C ALA A 212 -10.87 15.40 1.23
N SER A 213 -11.52 15.13 0.09
CA SER A 213 -12.01 16.17 -0.83
C SER A 213 -13.06 17.10 -0.17
N MET A 214 -13.99 16.57 0.63
CA MET A 214 -14.98 17.37 1.38
C MET A 214 -14.34 18.29 2.42
N GLN A 215 -13.25 17.86 3.06
CA GLN A 215 -12.49 18.71 4.00
C GLN A 215 -11.53 19.69 3.30
N GLY A 216 -11.44 19.65 1.96
CA GLY A 216 -10.52 20.49 1.20
C GLY A 216 -9.05 20.09 1.32
N VAL A 217 -8.77 18.84 1.71
CA VAL A 217 -7.42 18.27 1.72
C VAL A 217 -6.97 18.07 0.28
N THR A 218 -5.81 18.62 -0.08
CA THR A 218 -5.34 18.68 -1.48
C THR A 218 -4.85 17.33 -2.03
N ASN A 219 -4.37 16.43 -1.17
CA ASN A 219 -3.94 15.09 -1.54
C ASN A 219 -4.57 14.09 -0.55
N SER A 220 -5.34 13.12 -1.03
CA SER A 220 -6.06 12.22 -0.12
C SER A 220 -5.14 11.26 0.64
N SER A 221 -3.85 11.16 0.27
CA SER A 221 -2.86 10.38 1.04
C SER A 221 -2.53 10.98 2.42
N ASP A 222 -2.67 12.31 2.61
CA ASP A 222 -2.57 12.92 3.94
C ASP A 222 -3.67 12.36 4.87
N PHE A 223 -4.91 12.29 4.38
CA PHE A 223 -6.05 11.81 5.16
C PHE A 223 -5.97 10.29 5.46
N ILE A 224 -5.27 9.51 4.64
CA ILE A 224 -4.97 8.10 4.98
C ILE A 224 -4.10 8.04 6.23
N ASN A 225 -3.08 8.89 6.35
CA ASN A 225 -2.25 8.96 7.56
C ASN A 225 -3.08 9.36 8.78
N ASP A 226 -3.96 10.36 8.64
CA ASP A 226 -4.87 10.78 9.71
C ASP A 226 -5.78 9.61 10.16
N MET A 227 -6.37 8.88 9.21
CA MET A 227 -7.25 7.73 9.47
C MET A 227 -6.52 6.49 10.02
N MET A 228 -5.26 6.26 9.63
CA MET A 228 -4.40 5.24 10.24
C MET A 228 -4.05 5.57 11.70
N ASN A 229 -3.79 6.85 11.96
CA ASN A 229 -3.50 7.37 13.30
C ASN A 229 -4.73 7.29 14.22
N ASP A 230 -5.93 7.50 13.67
CA ASP A 230 -7.22 7.38 14.38
C ASP A 230 -7.45 5.92 14.77
N ALA A 231 -7.36 5.00 13.82
CA ALA A 231 -7.52 3.57 14.11
C ALA A 231 -6.53 3.01 15.14
N ALA A 232 -5.36 3.62 15.31
CA ALA A 232 -4.23 3.06 16.05
C ALA A 232 -4.53 2.69 17.52
N ASP A 233 -5.47 3.35 18.19
CA ASP A 233 -5.82 3.03 19.59
C ASP A 233 -7.03 2.09 19.75
N GLY A 234 -7.62 1.64 18.63
CA GLY A 234 -8.82 0.82 18.59
C GLY A 234 -10.13 1.60 18.53
N ARG A 235 -10.11 2.92 18.27
CA ARG A 235 -11.32 3.73 18.11
C ARG A 235 -11.18 4.82 17.04
N MET A 236 -12.16 4.92 16.13
CA MET A 236 -12.28 6.02 15.17
C MET A 236 -13.00 7.23 15.80
N ASP A 237 -12.28 8.08 16.55
CA ASP A 237 -12.85 9.26 17.23
C ASP A 237 -12.07 10.58 17.07
N GLY A 238 -11.23 10.68 16.04
CA GLY A 238 -10.39 11.83 15.72
C GLY A 238 -9.16 11.97 16.62
N MET A 239 -8.79 10.91 17.35
CA MET A 239 -7.71 10.92 18.33
C MET A 239 -6.79 9.70 18.17
N MET A 240 -5.54 9.87 18.59
CA MET A 240 -4.61 8.77 18.85
C MET A 240 -4.36 8.74 20.36
N GLY A 241 -5.11 7.91 21.07
CA GLY A 241 -5.14 7.86 22.52
C GLY A 241 -5.53 9.23 23.11
N PRO A 242 -4.67 9.88 23.92
CA PRO A 242 -4.98 11.20 24.48
C PRO A 242 -4.73 12.36 23.50
N SER A 243 -4.24 12.11 22.28
CA SER A 243 -3.75 13.15 21.36
C SER A 243 -4.74 13.40 20.22
N GLN A 244 -5.08 14.66 19.94
CA GLN A 244 -5.92 15.01 18.78
C GLN A 244 -5.14 14.87 17.47
N ILE A 245 -5.79 14.37 16.43
CA ILE A 245 -5.22 14.26 15.08
C ILE A 245 -5.44 15.57 14.32
N MET A 246 -4.44 16.00 13.56
CA MET A 246 -4.38 17.31 12.90
C MET A 246 -4.34 17.14 11.38
N MET A 247 -5.48 17.27 10.72
CA MET A 247 -5.60 17.12 9.27
C MET A 247 -4.87 18.22 8.50
N GLY A 248 -4.17 17.83 7.42
CA GLY A 248 -3.61 18.76 6.42
C GLY A 248 -2.19 19.27 6.68
N GLY A 249 -1.31 18.44 7.27
CA GLY A 249 0.05 18.82 7.67
C GLY A 249 1.09 19.08 6.55
N GLY A 250 0.75 18.94 5.26
CA GLY A 250 1.74 18.86 4.16
C GLY A 250 1.95 20.09 3.26
N GLY A 251 1.09 21.13 3.31
CA GLY A 251 1.04 22.17 2.25
C GLY A 251 1.40 23.59 2.68
N MET A 252 2.40 24.23 2.04
CA MET A 252 2.80 25.65 2.25
C MET A 252 1.75 26.70 1.77
N MET A 253 0.48 26.35 1.61
CA MET A 253 -0.55 27.16 0.95
C MET A 253 -1.86 27.29 1.75
N GLY A 254 -1.75 27.64 3.04
CA GLY A 254 -2.82 28.34 3.77
C GLY A 254 -4.13 27.58 4.04
N GLY A 255 -4.23 26.30 3.68
CA GLY A 255 -5.26 25.40 4.22
C GLY A 255 -5.10 25.32 5.74
N GLY A 256 -6.16 25.61 6.47
CA GLY A 256 -6.09 25.64 7.94
C GLY A 256 -5.87 24.24 8.49
N ILE A 257 -4.80 24.06 9.29
CA ILE A 257 -4.60 22.85 10.10
C ILE A 257 -5.87 22.66 10.93
N SER A 258 -6.61 21.60 10.65
CA SER A 258 -7.94 21.37 11.21
C SER A 258 -7.89 20.12 12.08
N ILE A 259 -8.45 20.20 13.29
CA ILE A 259 -8.58 19.02 14.14
C ILE A 259 -9.51 18.02 13.44
N MET A 260 -9.11 16.76 13.37
CA MET A 260 -9.94 15.69 12.82
C MET A 260 -11.26 15.61 13.61
N PRO A 261 -12.43 15.74 12.96
CA PRO A 261 -13.71 15.63 13.65
C PRO A 261 -13.86 14.27 14.33
N SER A 262 -14.46 14.23 15.52
CA SER A 262 -14.61 12.99 16.28
C SER A 262 -15.62 11.99 15.71
N ASP A 263 -16.21 12.33 14.56
CA ASP A 263 -17.09 11.49 13.76
C ASP A 263 -16.53 11.23 12.35
N ALA A 264 -15.27 11.63 12.06
CA ALA A 264 -14.66 11.51 10.74
C ALA A 264 -14.68 10.07 10.21
N GLY A 265 -14.21 9.10 11.00
CA GLY A 265 -14.25 7.68 10.65
C GLY A 265 -15.61 6.99 10.76
N THR A 266 -16.65 7.68 11.25
CA THR A 266 -18.00 7.12 11.48
C THR A 266 -19.05 7.82 10.62
N MET A 267 -19.77 8.82 11.15
CA MET A 267 -20.80 9.56 10.41
C MET A 267 -20.21 10.35 9.22
N GLY A 268 -18.96 10.81 9.35
CA GLY A 268 -18.19 11.49 8.32
C GLY A 268 -17.98 10.61 7.09
N LEU A 269 -17.36 9.43 7.26
CA LEU A 269 -17.23 8.44 6.20
C LEU A 269 -18.59 7.99 5.65
N ALA A 270 -19.62 7.83 6.49
CA ALA A 270 -20.94 7.46 6.00
C ALA A 270 -21.58 8.54 5.12
N ALA A 271 -21.33 9.81 5.41
CA ALA A 271 -21.73 10.94 4.57
C ALA A 271 -20.92 10.98 3.28
N ALA A 272 -19.59 10.84 3.35
CA ALA A 272 -18.71 10.80 2.19
C ALA A 272 -19.01 9.62 1.24
N MET A 273 -19.30 8.43 1.79
CA MET A 273 -19.75 7.28 1.01
C MET A 273 -21.08 7.57 0.30
N THR A 274 -22.01 8.25 0.98
CA THR A 274 -23.29 8.66 0.39
C THR A 274 -23.08 9.68 -0.74
N GLU A 275 -22.17 10.64 -0.57
CA GLU A 275 -21.82 11.62 -1.60
C GLU A 275 -21.16 10.94 -2.82
N PHE A 276 -20.14 10.11 -2.57
CA PHE A 276 -19.40 9.40 -3.61
C PHE A 276 -20.31 8.53 -4.48
N ILE A 277 -21.25 7.78 -3.87
CA ILE A 277 -22.23 6.95 -4.60
C ILE A 277 -23.03 7.76 -5.63
N ASN A 278 -23.36 9.02 -5.32
CA ASN A 278 -24.13 9.91 -6.18
C ASN A 278 -23.24 10.78 -7.11
N SER A 279 -21.92 10.68 -6.96
CA SER A 279 -20.94 11.42 -7.76
C SER A 279 -20.79 10.85 -9.17
N PRO A 280 -20.31 11.63 -10.16
CA PRO A 280 -19.95 11.10 -11.47
C PRO A 280 -18.71 10.20 -11.47
N MET A 281 -17.97 10.13 -10.36
CA MET A 281 -16.79 9.26 -10.22
C MET A 281 -17.16 7.81 -9.89
N ASN A 282 -18.35 7.56 -9.32
CA ASN A 282 -18.88 6.22 -9.18
C ASN A 282 -19.35 5.68 -10.54
N GLN A 283 -18.46 4.97 -11.23
CA GLN A 283 -18.78 4.29 -12.49
C GLN A 283 -19.16 2.81 -12.29
N SER A 284 -18.93 2.27 -11.10
CA SER A 284 -19.15 0.85 -10.77
C SER A 284 -20.58 0.34 -10.99
N GLY A 285 -21.56 1.23 -10.88
CA GLY A 285 -22.99 0.89 -10.83
C GLY A 285 -23.51 0.54 -9.44
N VAL A 286 -22.67 0.52 -8.41
CA VAL A 286 -23.08 0.36 -7.00
C VAL A 286 -23.97 1.52 -6.57
N THR A 287 -25.08 1.19 -5.90
CA THR A 287 -26.10 2.14 -5.48
C THR A 287 -26.12 2.34 -3.97
N PHE A 288 -26.88 3.35 -3.52
CA PHE A 288 -27.16 3.55 -2.09
C PHE A 288 -27.85 2.34 -1.44
N GLN A 289 -28.60 1.54 -2.21
CA GLN A 289 -29.32 0.38 -1.64
C GLN A 289 -28.37 -0.78 -1.34
N ASP A 290 -27.33 -0.97 -2.14
CA ASP A 290 -26.29 -1.99 -1.93
C ASP A 290 -25.46 -1.64 -0.69
N MET A 291 -25.08 -0.36 -0.58
CA MET A 291 -24.25 0.16 0.52
C MET A 291 -25.04 0.50 1.80
N GLN A 292 -26.35 0.35 1.82
CA GLN A 292 -27.23 0.82 2.90
C GLN A 292 -26.85 0.22 4.26
N THR A 293 -26.46 -1.04 4.30
CA THR A 293 -26.05 -1.73 5.53
C THR A 293 -24.80 -1.12 6.13
N LEU A 294 -23.75 -0.90 5.32
CA LEU A 294 -22.50 -0.31 5.78
C LEU A 294 -22.68 1.17 6.17
N ILE A 295 -23.40 1.96 5.36
CA ILE A 295 -23.71 3.36 5.66
C ILE A 295 -24.45 3.49 6.99
N ASN A 296 -25.42 2.59 7.28
CA ASN A 296 -26.14 2.59 8.54
C ASN A 296 -25.25 2.10 9.71
N LYS A 297 -24.36 1.13 9.49
CA LYS A 297 -23.37 0.69 10.48
C LYS A 297 -22.45 1.84 10.89
N LEU A 298 -21.83 2.52 9.92
CA LEU A 298 -20.94 3.66 10.18
C LEU A 298 -21.68 4.83 10.87
N LYS A 299 -22.96 5.09 10.54
CA LYS A 299 -23.80 6.09 11.24
C LYS A 299 -24.20 5.71 12.66
N GLY A 300 -24.28 4.42 12.97
CA GLY A 300 -24.64 3.88 14.28
C GLY A 300 -23.44 3.52 15.16
N SER A 301 -22.23 3.55 14.60
CA SER A 301 -20.97 3.27 15.30
C SER A 301 -20.62 4.42 16.24
N ASP A 302 -20.11 4.10 17.43
CA ASP A 302 -19.46 5.07 18.31
C ASP A 302 -17.95 5.18 18.04
N GLY A 303 -17.43 4.37 17.12
CA GLY A 303 -16.04 4.36 16.67
C GLY A 303 -15.24 3.13 17.09
N THR A 304 -15.70 2.27 18.01
CA THR A 304 -14.85 1.15 18.46
C THR A 304 -14.68 0.05 17.42
N PHE A 305 -13.46 -0.46 17.31
CA PHE A 305 -13.17 -1.70 16.57
C PHE A 305 -13.42 -2.95 17.43
N PHE A 306 -13.17 -2.86 18.74
CA PHE A 306 -13.37 -3.95 19.69
C PHE A 306 -14.66 -3.78 20.52
N PRO A 307 -15.37 -4.87 20.87
CA PRO A 307 -16.58 -4.87 21.70
C PRO A 307 -16.33 -4.79 23.23
#